data_AF-A0A183HXV9-F1
#
_entry.id   AF-A0A183HXV9-F1
#
_cell.length_a   1.000
_cell.length_b   1.000
_cell.length_c   1.000
_cell.angle_alpha   90.00
_cell.angle_beta   90.00
_cell.angle_gamma   90.00
#
_symmetry.space_group_name_H-M   'P 1'
#
loop_
_entity.id
_entity.type
_entity.pdbx_description
1 polymer ?
#
loop_
_entity_poly.entity_id
_entity_poly.type
_entity_poly.pdbx_seq_one_letter_code
_entity_poly.pdbx_strand_id
1 'polypeptide(L)'
;ITNVVGYEGGAKFSPDGRFIVFHASRPTSIIQRIKYGWLLWQYNAVELANTQIFVMHSDGSGLRQLTKSGTNLWPTFLGNKRILFASNNISKNATFNIFAVNIDGSDLEQV
;
A
#
# COMPACT_ATOMS: atom_id res chain seq x y z
N ILE A 1 14.28 6.62 -1.03
CA ILE A 1 14.22 5.20 -1.41
C ILE A 1 13.37 5.02 -2.67
N THR A 2 12.14 5.52 -2.71
CA THR A 2 11.39 5.65 -3.96
C THR A 2 11.51 7.09 -4.50
N ASN A 3 11.24 7.28 -5.79
CA ASN A 3 11.12 8.60 -6.43
C ASN A 3 9.95 8.60 -7.42
N VAL A 4 8.79 8.12 -6.95
CA VAL A 4 7.59 7.92 -7.77
C VAL A 4 6.56 8.97 -7.41
N VAL A 5 5.93 9.58 -8.41
CA VAL A 5 4.83 10.53 -8.21
C VAL A 5 3.67 9.81 -7.51
N GLY A 6 3.21 10.39 -6.40
CA GLY A 6 2.09 9.89 -5.63
C GLY A 6 2.29 10.06 -4.14
N TYR A 7 1.30 9.59 -3.38
CA TYR A 7 1.38 9.53 -1.92
C TYR A 7 1.89 8.17 -1.48
N GLU A 8 2.85 8.16 -0.56
CA GLU A 8 3.35 6.94 0.09
C GLU A 8 3.36 7.15 1.60
N GLY A 9 2.82 6.18 2.35
CA GLY A 9 2.56 6.37 3.76
C GLY A 9 2.51 5.08 4.56
N GLY A 10 2.47 5.24 5.88
CA GLY A 10 2.25 4.14 6.82
C GLY A 10 3.39 3.13 6.92
N ALA A 11 4.60 3.46 6.46
CA ALA A 11 5.74 2.54 6.43
C ALA A 11 6.01 1.86 7.79
N LYS A 12 6.37 0.57 7.73
CA LYS A 12 6.77 -0.27 8.88
C LYS A 12 7.95 -1.14 8.48
N PHE A 13 8.93 -1.28 9.36
CA PHE A 13 9.99 -2.27 9.21
C PHE A 13 9.50 -3.65 9.62
N SER A 14 10.03 -4.70 8.99
CA SER A 14 9.90 -6.06 9.51
C SER A 14 10.62 -6.19 10.85
N PRO A 15 10.22 -7.12 11.73
CA PRO A 15 10.88 -7.31 13.03
C PRO A 15 12.40 -7.56 12.93
N ASP A 16 12.84 -8.24 11.88
CA ASP A 16 14.26 -8.46 11.58
C ASP A 16 14.96 -7.30 10.84
N GLY A 17 14.25 -6.21 10.55
CA GLY A 17 14.78 -5.01 9.90
C GLY A 17 15.15 -5.17 8.41
N ARG A 18 14.88 -6.33 7.80
CA ARG A 18 15.28 -6.61 6.40
C ARG A 18 14.34 -6.00 5.36
N PHE A 19 13.10 -5.70 5.72
CA PHE A 19 12.08 -5.24 4.81
C PHE A 19 11.33 -4.03 5.35
N ILE A 20 10.76 -3.26 4.43
CA ILE A 20 9.82 -2.18 4.70
C ILE A 20 8.53 -2.50 3.95
N VAL A 21 7.40 -2.46 4.65
CA VAL A 21 6.06 -2.50 4.04
C VAL A 21 5.41 -1.13 4.18
N PHE A 22 4.71 -0.68 3.15
CA PHE A 22 4.02 0.61 3.12
C PHE A 22 2.84 0.57 2.15
N HIS A 23 1.97 1.58 2.23
CA HIS A 23 0.89 1.74 1.26
C HIS A 23 1.19 2.95 0.36
N ALA A 24 0.78 2.88 -0.91
CA ALA A 24 0.97 3.98 -1.86
C ALA A 24 -0.20 4.16 -2.82
N SER A 25 -0.56 5.42 -3.07
CA SER A 25 -1.47 5.86 -4.13
C SER A 25 -0.64 6.53 -5.21
N ARG A 26 -0.44 5.82 -6.33
CA ARG A 26 0.45 6.24 -7.43
C ARG A 26 -0.39 6.53 -8.68
N PRO A 27 -0.72 7.82 -8.96
CA PRO A 27 -1.51 8.19 -10.13
C PRO A 27 -0.76 7.84 -11.42
N THR A 28 -1.38 7.02 -12.28
CA THR A 28 -0.76 6.56 -13.52
C THR A 28 -1.20 7.38 -14.73
N SER A 29 -2.47 7.79 -14.79
CA SER A 29 -3.02 8.57 -15.91
C SER A 29 -2.82 10.09 -15.74
N ILE A 30 -2.88 10.82 -16.86
CA ILE A 30 -2.81 12.29 -16.87
C ILE A 30 -3.91 12.90 -15.99
N ILE A 31 -5.14 12.40 -16.11
CA ILE A 31 -6.29 12.87 -15.34
C ILE A 31 -6.06 12.66 -13.83
N GLN A 32 -5.54 11.49 -13.43
CA GLN A 32 -5.23 11.21 -12.02
C GLN A 32 -4.12 12.12 -11.48
N ARG A 33 -3.10 12.43 -12.29
CA ARG A 33 -2.01 13.34 -11.90
C ARG A 33 -2.50 14.78 -11.74
N ILE A 34 -3.37 15.25 -12.63
CA ILE A 34 -4.01 16.57 -12.50
C ILE A 34 -4.84 16.63 -11.23
N LYS A 35 -5.68 15.62 -10.98
CA LYS A 35 -6.48 15.53 -9.75
C LYS A 35 -5.60 15.55 -8.50
N TYR A 36 -4.53 14.74 -8.49
CA TYR A 36 -3.57 14.68 -7.40
C TYR A 36 -2.91 16.04 -7.14
N GLY A 37 -2.40 16.70 -8.19
CA GLY A 37 -1.79 18.04 -8.06
C GLY A 37 -2.78 19.10 -7.57
N TRP A 38 -4.03 19.06 -8.05
CA TRP A 38 -5.06 19.99 -7.61
C TRP A 38 -5.44 19.80 -6.14
N LEU A 39 -5.60 18.56 -5.66
CA LEU A 39 -5.88 18.27 -4.25
C LEU A 39 -4.76 18.75 -3.33
N LEU A 40 -3.50 18.57 -3.75
CA LEU A 40 -2.35 19.09 -3.00
C LEU A 40 -2.37 20.62 -2.94
N TRP A 41 -2.55 21.28 -4.08
CA TRP A 41 -2.51 22.74 -4.16
C TRP A 41 -3.67 23.41 -3.41
N GLN A 42 -4.90 22.91 -3.59
CA GLN A 42 -6.09 23.53 -3.05
C GLN A 42 -6.32 23.21 -1.57
N TYR A 43 -5.97 21.99 -1.14
CA TYR A 43 -6.37 21.48 0.19
C TYR A 43 -5.22 20.89 1.01
N ASN A 44 -3.99 20.84 0.48
CA ASN A 44 -2.87 20.12 1.10
C ASN A 44 -3.25 18.67 1.45
N ALA A 45 -3.98 18.00 0.55
CA ALA A 45 -4.59 16.70 0.79
C ALA A 45 -4.26 15.69 -0.32
N VAL A 46 -4.42 14.40 0.02
CA VAL A 46 -4.26 13.28 -0.91
C VAL A 46 -5.50 12.38 -0.87
N GLU A 47 -5.83 11.77 -2.00
CA GLU A 47 -6.91 10.79 -2.08
C GLU A 47 -6.34 9.38 -1.90
N LEU A 48 -6.91 8.63 -0.95
CA LEU A 48 -6.47 7.27 -0.63
C LEU A 48 -7.19 6.20 -1.46
N ALA A 49 -8.13 6.57 -2.33
CA ALA A 49 -8.80 5.63 -3.21
C ALA A 49 -7.78 4.88 -4.09
N ASN A 50 -7.95 3.56 -4.21
CA ASN A 50 -7.07 2.67 -4.98
C ASN A 50 -5.61 2.60 -4.46
N THR A 51 -5.38 2.92 -3.18
CA THR A 51 -4.07 2.72 -2.55
C THR A 51 -3.72 1.22 -2.48
N GLN A 52 -2.46 0.88 -2.76
CA GLN A 52 -1.98 -0.50 -2.79
C GLN A 52 -0.87 -0.73 -1.75
N ILE A 53 -0.69 -1.98 -1.32
CA ILE A 53 0.40 -2.38 -0.43
C ILE A 53 1.65 -2.72 -1.24
N PHE A 54 2.78 -2.22 -0.79
CA PHE A 54 4.10 -2.46 -1.36
C PHE A 54 5.05 -2.95 -0.27
N VAL A 55 6.04 -3.75 -0.68
CA VAL A 55 7.17 -4.17 0.15
C VAL A 55 8.47 -3.96 -0.60
N MET A 56 9.54 -3.66 0.11
CA MET A 56 10.89 -3.53 -0.42
C MET A 56 11.91 -3.93 0.65
N HIS A 57 13.16 -4.14 0.25
CA HIS A 57 14.27 -4.29 1.19
C HIS A 57 14.50 -2.97 1.96
N SER A 58 15.10 -3.05 3.15
CA SER A 58 15.35 -1.87 3.98
C SER A 58 16.37 -0.90 3.39
N ASP A 59 17.21 -1.36 2.47
CA ASP A 59 18.10 -0.51 1.63
C ASP A 59 17.35 0.18 0.47
N GLY A 60 16.09 -0.18 0.25
CA GLY A 60 15.23 0.36 -0.79
C GLY A 60 15.21 -0.39 -2.11
N SER A 61 16.00 -1.46 -2.24
CA SER A 61 15.97 -2.35 -3.41
C SER A 61 14.76 -3.31 -3.37
N GLY A 62 14.53 -4.03 -4.47
CA GLY A 62 13.53 -5.11 -4.50
C GLY A 62 12.08 -4.67 -4.30
N LEU A 63 11.73 -3.44 -4.69
CA LEU A 63 10.37 -2.92 -4.59
C LEU A 63 9.36 -3.83 -5.31
N ARG A 64 8.28 -4.18 -4.61
CA ARG A 64 7.26 -5.09 -5.10
C ARG A 64 5.87 -4.69 -4.62
N GLN A 65 4.90 -4.76 -5.52
CA GLN A 65 3.50 -4.50 -5.23
C GLN A 65 2.79 -5.80 -4.83
N LEU A 66 2.10 -5.81 -3.68
CA LEU A 66 1.41 -6.98 -3.13
C LEU A 66 -0.07 -7.04 -3.52
N THR A 67 -0.73 -5.89 -3.64
CA THR A 67 -2.17 -5.80 -3.96
C THR A 67 -2.38 -5.02 -5.24
N LYS A 68 -3.44 -5.33 -6.00
CA LYS A 68 -3.69 -4.72 -7.33
C LYS A 68 -5.09 -4.12 -7.49
N SER A 69 -5.98 -4.26 -6.52
CA SER A 69 -7.37 -3.81 -6.62
C SER A 69 -7.90 -3.19 -5.33
N GLY A 70 -8.81 -2.23 -5.53
CA GLY A 70 -9.38 -1.29 -4.56
C GLY A 70 -8.42 -0.73 -3.53
N THR A 71 -8.91 -0.40 -2.33
CA THR A 71 -8.17 0.41 -1.38
C THR A 71 -7.62 -0.44 -0.24
N ASN A 72 -6.30 -0.52 -0.16
CA ASN A 72 -5.55 -1.32 0.80
C ASN A 72 -4.66 -0.39 1.64
N LEU A 73 -4.86 -0.39 2.96
CA LEU A 73 -4.30 0.60 3.87
C LEU A 73 -3.68 -0.04 5.11
N TRP A 74 -2.85 0.77 5.77
CA TRP A 74 -2.27 0.48 7.10
C TRP A 74 -1.62 -0.90 7.23
N PRO A 75 -0.62 -1.22 6.39
CA PRO A 75 0.04 -2.51 6.49
C PRO A 75 0.86 -2.60 7.79
N THR A 76 0.92 -3.80 8.35
CA THR A 76 1.82 -4.15 9.45
C THR A 76 2.33 -5.58 9.28
N PHE A 77 3.53 -5.85 9.78
CA PHE A 77 4.10 -7.20 9.75
C PHE A 77 3.49 -8.08 10.84
N LEU A 78 3.19 -9.33 10.48
CA LEU A 78 2.92 -10.45 11.37
C LEU A 78 4.12 -11.40 11.29
N GLY A 79 5.06 -11.27 12.23
CA GLY A 79 6.37 -11.91 12.14
C GLY A 79 7.20 -11.39 10.95
N ASN A 80 8.12 -12.20 10.43
CA ASN A 80 9.03 -11.79 9.35
C ASN A 80 8.55 -12.13 7.93
N LYS A 81 7.41 -12.83 7.80
CA LYS A 81 6.98 -13.42 6.52
C LYS A 81 5.59 -13.00 6.06
N ARG A 82 4.80 -12.36 6.93
CA ARG A 82 3.39 -12.09 6.66
C ARG A 82 3.05 -10.64 6.94
N ILE A 83 2.09 -10.12 6.22
CA ILE A 83 1.65 -8.72 6.27
C ILE A 83 0.14 -8.71 6.47
N LEU A 84 -0.32 -8.00 7.49
CA LEU A 84 -1.72 -7.67 7.72
C LEU A 84 -2.03 -6.29 7.13
N PHE A 85 -3.22 -6.10 6.57
CA PHE A 85 -3.69 -4.81 6.06
C PHE A 85 -5.21 -4.72 6.04
N ALA A 86 -5.74 -3.51 5.98
CA ALA A 86 -7.18 -3.28 5.80
C ALA A 86 -7.51 -3.14 4.31
N SER A 87 -8.53 -3.85 3.81
CA SER A 87 -8.98 -3.76 2.41
C SER A 87 -10.50 -3.69 2.26
N ASN A 88 -10.96 -2.89 1.30
CA ASN A 88 -12.38 -2.77 0.94
C ASN A 88 -12.77 -3.49 -0.37
N ASN A 89 -11.82 -4.12 -1.06
CA ASN A 89 -12.06 -4.67 -2.40
C ASN A 89 -12.17 -6.20 -2.42
N ILE A 90 -11.56 -6.85 -1.44
CA ILE A 90 -11.53 -8.31 -1.39
C ILE A 90 -12.81 -8.85 -0.70
N SER A 91 -13.52 -8.02 0.07
CA SER A 91 -14.83 -8.37 0.65
C SER A 91 -15.99 -8.01 -0.28
N LYS A 92 -17.05 -8.82 -0.29
CA LYS A 92 -18.24 -8.62 -1.15
C LYS A 92 -19.04 -7.35 -0.83
N ASN A 93 -18.85 -6.74 0.35
CA ASN A 93 -19.74 -5.69 0.87
C ASN A 93 -19.12 -4.28 0.81
N ALA A 94 -17.97 -4.10 0.16
CA ALA A 94 -17.22 -2.84 0.10
C ALA A 94 -16.83 -2.25 1.48
N THR A 95 -16.98 -3.02 2.56
CA THR A 95 -16.51 -2.67 3.90
C THR A 95 -15.04 -3.07 4.05
N PHE A 96 -14.30 -2.26 4.82
CA PHE A 96 -12.93 -2.60 5.19
C PHE A 96 -12.93 -3.82 6.11
N ASN A 97 -12.23 -4.86 5.71
CA ASN A 97 -11.92 -6.04 6.54
C ASN A 97 -10.40 -6.21 6.62
N ILE A 98 -9.94 -7.08 7.51
CA ILE A 98 -8.52 -7.37 7.68
C ILE A 98 -8.13 -8.54 6.77
N PHE A 99 -7.01 -8.39 6.09
CA PHE A 99 -6.45 -9.38 5.20
C PHE A 99 -5.01 -9.67 5.59
N ALA A 100 -4.56 -10.88 5.29
CA ALA A 100 -3.18 -11.31 5.44
C ALA A 100 -2.64 -11.75 4.08
N VAL A 101 -1.37 -11.42 3.81
CA VAL A 101 -0.64 -11.90 2.63
C VAL A 101 0.81 -12.19 3.00
N ASN A 102 1.43 -13.18 2.35
CA ASN A 102 2.85 -13.43 2.51
C ASN A 102 3.68 -12.28 1.90
N ILE A 103 4.91 -12.13 2.39
CA ILE A 103 5.85 -11.12 1.88
C ILE A 103 6.23 -11.35 0.41
N ASP A 104 6.03 -12.57 -0.09
CA ASP A 104 6.15 -12.98 -1.49
C ASP A 104 4.82 -12.90 -2.28
N GLY A 105 3.77 -12.34 -1.67
CA GLY A 105 2.48 -12.05 -2.33
C GLY A 105 1.57 -13.26 -2.47
N SER A 106 2.00 -14.44 -2.01
CA SER A 106 1.17 -15.65 -1.95
C SER A 106 0.24 -15.66 -0.73
N ASP A 107 -0.66 -16.64 -0.68
CA ASP A 107 -1.57 -16.92 0.44
C ASP A 107 -2.34 -15.70 0.96
N LEU A 108 -2.92 -14.95 0.01
CA LEU A 108 -3.85 -13.87 0.32
C LEU A 108 -5.14 -14.44 0.90
N GLU A 109 -5.48 -14.06 2.12
CA GLU A 109 -6.73 -14.45 2.78
C GLU A 109 -7.34 -13.30 3.59
N GLN A 110 -8.64 -13.39 3.82
CA GLN A 110 -9.32 -12.58 4.83
C GLN A 110 -9.11 -13.22 6.21
N VAL A 111 -8.85 -12.41 7.23
CA VAL A 111 -8.70 -12.85 8.63
C VAL A 111 -10.03 -12.72 9.37
#